data_AF-A0A7L2AY92-F1
#
_entry.id   AF-A0A7L2AY92-F1
#
_cell.length_a   1.000
_cell.length_b   1.000
_cell.length_c   1.000
_cell.angle_alpha   90.00
_cell.angle_beta   90.00
_cell.angle_gamma   90.00
#
_symmetry.space_group_name_H-M   'P 1'
#
loop_
_entity.id
_entity.type
_entity.pdbx_description
1 polymer ?
#
loop_
_entity_poly.entity_id
_entity_poly.type
_entity_poly.pdbx_seq_one_letter_code
_entity_poly.pdbx_strand_id
1 'polypeptide(L)'
;VNNTNPSTLLTQICDLLASHKIHGIVFEDNVGTEAVAQILDFISSQTQVPVISISGGSAVVLTPKEPGSAFLQLGVSIEQQIQVIFKVLEEYDWGSFAVITSLYPGYSLFLEVIRSFTDASYFGWELQEVLTFEMSQERSSSRMQRLLRQIDAQVLIVYCSREEAEFLFAMAEQAGLVGPGYVWIVPSLTVGNMEVPPTS
;
A
#
# COMPACT_ATOMS: atom_id res chain seq x y z
N VAL A 1 -18.79 -2.10 12.67
CA VAL A 1 -18.22 -2.77 13.87
C VAL A 1 -16.85 -2.15 14.08
N ASN A 2 -16.67 -1.22 15.02
CA ASN A 2 -15.47 -0.35 15.08
C ASN A 2 -14.33 -0.91 15.95
N ASN A 3 -14.28 -2.22 16.21
CA ASN A 3 -13.19 -2.82 16.98
C ASN A 3 -12.45 -3.84 16.11
N THR A 4 -11.28 -3.45 15.62
CA THR A 4 -10.38 -4.27 14.80
C THR A 4 -9.32 -4.99 15.60
N ASN A 5 -9.49 -5.07 16.92
CA ASN A 5 -8.64 -5.92 17.74
C ASN A 5 -8.69 -7.37 17.21
N PRO A 6 -7.53 -8.00 16.91
CA PRO A 6 -7.49 -9.31 16.27
C PRO A 6 -8.25 -10.39 17.03
N SER A 7 -8.15 -10.40 18.36
CA SER A 7 -8.85 -11.37 19.21
C SER A 7 -10.35 -11.17 19.13
N THR A 8 -10.82 -9.92 19.14
CA THR A 8 -12.25 -9.62 19.09
C THR A 8 -12.85 -10.03 17.74
N LEU A 9 -12.17 -9.71 16.64
CA LEU A 9 -12.61 -10.08 15.30
C LEU A 9 -12.68 -11.61 15.13
N LEU A 10 -11.64 -12.32 15.58
CA LEU A 10 -11.57 -13.77 15.50
C LEU A 10 -12.67 -14.43 16.33
N THR A 11 -12.85 -14.01 17.59
CA THR A 11 -13.91 -14.57 18.45
C THR A 11 -15.29 -14.34 17.84
N GLN A 12 -15.59 -13.14 17.34
CA GLN A 12 -16.88 -12.85 16.72
C GLN A 12 -17.16 -13.72 15.50
N ILE A 13 -16.19 -13.88 14.60
CA ILE A 13 -16.37 -14.70 13.41
C ILE A 13 -16.52 -16.18 13.81
N CYS A 14 -15.69 -16.68 14.72
CA CYS A 14 -15.80 -18.07 15.20
C CYS A 14 -17.16 -18.34 15.88
N ASP A 15 -17.66 -17.42 16.70
CA ASP A 15 -18.97 -17.55 17.35
C ASP A 15 -20.11 -17.57 16.31
N LEU A 16 -20.03 -16.74 15.27
CA LEU A 16 -20.99 -16.73 14.16
C LEU A 16 -20.95 -18.05 13.38
N LEU A 17 -19.76 -18.57 13.06
CA LEU A 17 -19.59 -19.84 12.36
C LEU A 17 -20.07 -21.04 13.20
N ALA A 18 -19.90 -20.99 14.53
CA ALA A 18 -20.34 -22.05 15.42
C ALA A 18 -21.86 -22.05 15.62
N SER A 19 -22.48 -20.87 15.66
CA SER A 19 -23.91 -20.71 15.91
C SER A 19 -24.79 -20.88 14.67
N HIS A 20 -24.24 -20.64 13.47
CA HIS A 20 -24.98 -20.64 12.21
C HIS A 20 -24.27 -21.47 11.13
N LYS A 21 -25.05 -22.08 10.22
CA LYS A 21 -24.51 -22.74 9.03
C LYS A 21 -24.18 -21.72 7.94
N ILE A 22 -23.09 -20.98 8.15
CA ILE A 22 -22.60 -19.95 7.23
C ILE A 22 -21.79 -20.62 6.12
N HIS A 23 -22.08 -20.26 4.87
CA HIS A 23 -21.38 -20.78 3.68
C HIS A 23 -20.44 -19.75 3.03
N GLY A 24 -20.42 -18.53 3.55
CA GLY A 24 -19.55 -17.46 3.07
C GLY A 24 -19.73 -16.21 3.91
N ILE A 25 -18.70 -15.38 3.95
CA ILE A 25 -18.65 -14.12 4.71
C ILE A 25 -18.39 -12.99 3.73
N VAL A 26 -19.25 -11.97 3.74
CA VAL A 26 -18.95 -10.68 3.10
C VAL A 26 -18.53 -9.73 4.21
N PHE A 27 -17.34 -9.14 4.07
CA PHE A 27 -16.74 -8.31 5.10
C PHE A 27 -16.52 -6.89 4.59
N GLU A 28 -16.96 -5.93 5.39
CA GLU A 28 -16.82 -4.50 5.15
C GLU A 28 -16.13 -3.91 6.37
N ASP A 29 -15.05 -3.16 6.17
CA ASP A 29 -14.51 -2.30 7.19
C ASP A 29 -14.29 -0.87 6.68
N ASN A 30 -14.20 0.03 7.65
CA ASN A 30 -13.83 1.42 7.47
C ASN A 30 -12.44 1.69 8.06
N VAL A 31 -11.64 0.65 8.25
CA VAL A 31 -10.40 0.71 9.03
C VAL A 31 -9.23 0.81 8.07
N GLY A 32 -8.34 1.77 8.31
CA GLY A 32 -7.20 2.02 7.41
C GLY A 32 -6.10 0.94 7.43
N THR A 33 -6.26 -0.15 8.19
CA THR A 33 -5.22 -1.18 8.31
C THR A 33 -5.56 -2.46 7.54
N GLU A 34 -4.62 -2.86 6.72
CA GLU A 34 -4.50 -4.14 6.02
C GLU A 34 -4.33 -5.34 6.94
N ALA A 35 -4.04 -5.15 8.24
CA ALA A 35 -3.93 -6.26 9.20
C ALA A 35 -5.23 -7.08 9.27
N VAL A 36 -6.37 -6.45 9.02
CA VAL A 36 -7.67 -7.13 8.95
C VAL A 36 -7.70 -8.14 7.80
N ALA A 37 -7.12 -7.81 6.64
CA ALA A 37 -7.03 -8.75 5.50
C ALA A 37 -6.27 -10.02 5.88
N GLN A 38 -5.16 -9.91 6.62
CA GLN A 38 -4.38 -11.07 7.06
C GLN A 38 -5.17 -11.99 7.99
N ILE A 39 -5.94 -11.40 8.92
CA ILE A 39 -6.78 -12.17 9.85
C ILE A 39 -7.88 -12.90 9.08
N LEU A 40 -8.53 -12.25 8.14
CA LEU A 40 -9.58 -12.86 7.32
C LEU A 40 -9.02 -13.96 6.41
N ASP A 41 -7.82 -13.78 5.86
CA ASP A 41 -7.12 -14.80 5.08
C ASP A 41 -6.82 -16.04 5.92
N PHE A 42 -6.33 -15.84 7.14
CA PHE A 42 -6.12 -16.92 8.12
C PHE A 42 -7.43 -17.63 8.49
N ILE A 43 -8.49 -16.89 8.79
CA ILE A 43 -9.79 -17.50 9.12
C ILE A 43 -10.32 -18.31 7.94
N SER A 44 -10.21 -17.79 6.71
CA SER A 44 -10.67 -18.50 5.52
C SER A 44 -9.89 -19.80 5.31
N SER A 45 -8.56 -19.79 5.53
CA SER A 45 -7.74 -21.01 5.44
C SER A 45 -8.09 -22.04 6.52
N GLN A 46 -8.33 -21.62 7.76
CA GLN A 46 -8.64 -22.54 8.87
C GLN A 46 -10.06 -23.10 8.79
N THR A 47 -11.03 -22.30 8.36
CA THR A 47 -12.45 -22.67 8.39
C THR A 47 -12.96 -23.22 7.07
N GLN A 48 -12.20 -23.03 5.98
CA GLN A 48 -12.61 -23.33 4.60
C GLN A 48 -13.89 -22.57 4.19
N VAL A 49 -14.25 -21.51 4.92
CA VAL A 49 -15.35 -20.62 4.58
C VAL A 49 -14.82 -19.54 3.65
N PRO A 50 -15.42 -19.36 2.45
CA PRO A 50 -15.07 -18.26 1.56
C PRO A 50 -15.33 -16.90 2.22
N VAL A 51 -14.37 -15.99 2.12
CA VAL A 51 -14.49 -14.63 2.64
C VAL A 51 -14.30 -13.66 1.49
N ILE A 52 -15.16 -12.64 1.37
CA ILE A 52 -15.04 -11.58 0.37
C ILE A 52 -14.99 -10.24 1.11
N SER A 53 -13.85 -9.57 1.08
CA SER A 53 -13.75 -8.19 1.57
C SER A 53 -14.07 -7.20 0.46
N ILE A 54 -14.92 -6.22 0.76
CA ILE A 54 -15.46 -5.25 -0.20
C ILE A 54 -14.95 -3.82 0.00
N SER A 55 -14.40 -3.47 1.17
CA SER A 55 -13.98 -2.11 1.47
C SER A 55 -12.88 -2.04 2.53
N GLY A 56 -12.31 -0.83 2.66
CA GLY A 56 -11.38 -0.48 3.72
C GLY A 56 -10.07 -1.26 3.67
N GLY A 57 -9.44 -1.44 4.82
CA GLY A 57 -8.12 -2.05 4.95
C GLY A 57 -8.15 -3.53 4.59
N SER A 58 -9.23 -4.25 4.89
CA SER A 58 -9.36 -5.65 4.48
C SER A 58 -9.44 -5.86 2.95
N ALA A 59 -9.78 -4.82 2.18
CA ALA A 59 -9.81 -4.89 0.72
C ALA A 59 -8.43 -4.62 0.07
N VAL A 60 -7.44 -4.18 0.84
CA VAL A 60 -6.05 -4.01 0.36
C VAL A 60 -5.48 -5.35 -0.08
N VAL A 61 -5.21 -5.53 -1.36
CA VAL A 61 -4.74 -6.80 -1.92
C VAL A 61 -3.40 -7.19 -1.30
N LEU A 62 -3.39 -8.32 -0.58
CA LEU A 62 -2.19 -8.91 0.01
C LEU A 62 -1.78 -10.15 -0.77
N THR A 63 -0.49 -10.27 -1.02
CA THR A 63 0.12 -11.41 -1.72
C THR A 63 1.44 -11.80 -1.03
N PRO A 64 1.70 -13.10 -0.79
CA PRO A 64 0.86 -14.26 -1.09
C PRO A 64 -0.29 -14.46 -0.09
N LYS A 65 -1.27 -15.30 -0.45
CA LYS A 65 -2.35 -15.75 0.45
C LYS A 65 -1.99 -17.07 1.13
N GLU A 66 -2.61 -17.34 2.27
CA GLU A 66 -2.50 -18.60 2.99
C GLU A 66 -2.96 -19.79 2.11
N PRO A 67 -2.20 -20.90 2.07
CA PRO A 67 -2.57 -22.07 1.28
C PRO A 67 -3.95 -22.60 1.66
N GLY A 68 -4.81 -22.80 0.66
CA GLY A 68 -6.18 -23.28 0.87
C GLY A 68 -7.14 -22.22 1.41
N SER A 69 -6.72 -20.96 1.53
CA SER A 69 -7.61 -19.83 1.77
C SER A 69 -8.53 -19.59 0.56
N ALA A 70 -9.81 -19.34 0.83
CA ALA A 70 -10.81 -18.90 -0.14
C ALA A 70 -11.16 -17.42 0.08
N PHE A 71 -10.16 -16.61 0.46
CA PHE A 71 -10.32 -15.18 0.68
C PHE A 71 -10.16 -14.38 -0.62
N LEU A 72 -11.14 -13.55 -0.95
CA LEU A 72 -11.13 -12.62 -2.07
C LEU A 72 -11.24 -11.18 -1.57
N GLN A 73 -10.59 -10.27 -2.27
CA GLN A 73 -10.54 -8.85 -1.92
C GLN A 73 -10.93 -8.06 -3.15
N LEU A 74 -11.92 -7.17 -3.02
CA LEU A 74 -12.33 -6.25 -4.08
C LEU A 74 -11.40 -5.03 -4.14
N GLY A 75 -10.09 -5.29 -4.16
CA GLY A 75 -9.05 -4.30 -4.34
C GLY A 75 -8.38 -4.42 -5.70
N VAL A 76 -7.49 -3.47 -5.99
CA VAL A 76 -6.68 -3.45 -7.21
C VAL A 76 -5.28 -3.97 -6.89
N SER A 77 -4.73 -4.84 -7.74
CA SER A 77 -3.39 -5.39 -7.52
C SER A 77 -2.29 -4.33 -7.66
N ILE A 78 -1.09 -4.61 -7.15
CA ILE A 78 0.08 -3.71 -7.27
C ILE A 78 0.41 -3.46 -8.75
N GLU A 79 0.36 -4.50 -9.58
CA GLU A 79 0.63 -4.43 -11.01
C GLU A 79 -0.35 -3.51 -11.74
N GLN A 80 -1.64 -3.66 -11.44
CA GLN A 80 -2.69 -2.83 -12.02
C GLN A 80 -2.57 -1.37 -11.58
N GLN A 81 -2.21 -1.12 -10.31
CA GLN A 81 -1.96 0.24 -9.82
C GLN A 81 -0.75 0.88 -10.52
N ILE A 82 0.36 0.15 -10.67
CA ILE A 82 1.55 0.62 -11.39
C ILE A 82 1.21 0.90 -12.86
N GLN A 83 0.40 0.06 -13.51
CA GLN A 83 -0.03 0.31 -14.88
C GLN A 83 -0.77 1.65 -15.02
N VAL A 84 -1.60 2.02 -14.04
CA VAL A 84 -2.27 3.33 -14.02
C VAL A 84 -1.27 4.45 -13.79
N ILE A 85 -0.33 4.29 -12.85
CA ILE A 85 0.74 5.27 -12.60
C ILE A 85 1.52 5.56 -13.87
N PHE A 86 1.98 4.53 -14.60
CA PHE A 86 2.75 4.72 -15.84
C PHE A 86 1.93 5.39 -16.94
N LYS A 87 0.63 5.13 -17.03
CA LYS A 87 -0.25 5.87 -17.95
C LYS A 87 -0.36 7.35 -17.59
N VAL A 88 -0.40 7.68 -16.30
CA VAL A 88 -0.36 9.09 -15.85
C VAL A 88 0.98 9.71 -16.22
N LEU A 89 2.10 9.02 -15.98
CA LEU A 89 3.42 9.53 -16.38
C LEU A 89 3.49 9.78 -17.90
N GLU A 90 2.94 8.86 -18.70
CA GLU A 90 2.90 8.95 -20.16
C GLU A 90 2.06 10.15 -20.62
N GLU A 91 0.87 10.33 -20.06
CA GLU A 91 -0.04 11.43 -20.44
C GLU A 91 0.54 12.82 -20.15
N TYR A 92 1.39 12.94 -19.13
CA TYR A 92 2.03 14.20 -18.74
C TYR A 92 3.49 14.33 -19.24
N ASP A 93 3.96 13.41 -20.08
CA ASP A 93 5.35 13.37 -20.58
C ASP A 93 6.41 13.34 -19.45
N TRP A 94 6.08 12.74 -18.31
CA TRP A 94 6.98 12.59 -17.17
C TRP A 94 7.89 11.35 -17.32
N GLY A 95 8.85 11.44 -18.25
CA GLY A 95 9.76 10.34 -18.58
C GLY A 95 10.80 9.99 -17.49
N SER A 96 11.18 10.96 -16.64
CA SER A 96 12.21 10.78 -15.60
C SER A 96 11.61 10.87 -14.19
N PHE A 97 11.89 9.88 -13.34
CA PHE A 97 11.31 9.79 -12.00
C PHE A 97 12.23 9.05 -11.03
N ALA A 98 11.99 9.26 -9.72
CA ALA A 98 12.60 8.45 -8.66
C ALA A 98 11.53 7.65 -7.91
N VAL A 99 11.96 6.54 -7.31
CA VAL A 99 11.10 5.65 -6.52
C VAL A 99 11.58 5.63 -5.08
N ILE A 100 10.65 5.86 -4.16
CA ILE A 100 10.90 5.78 -2.72
C ILE A 100 10.03 4.69 -2.13
N THR A 101 10.61 3.74 -1.41
CA THR A 101 9.85 2.70 -0.72
C THR A 101 10.19 2.66 0.76
N SER A 102 9.25 2.23 1.59
CA SER A 102 9.57 1.67 2.90
C SER A 102 9.91 0.18 2.78
N LEU A 103 10.03 -0.50 3.91
CA LEU A 103 10.11 -1.96 4.01
C LEU A 103 8.71 -2.61 4.13
N TYR A 104 7.66 -1.88 3.77
CA TYR A 104 6.29 -2.37 3.87
C TYR A 104 6.05 -3.61 3.00
N PRO A 105 5.29 -4.62 3.47
CA PRO A 105 5.02 -5.82 2.70
C PRO A 105 4.52 -5.54 1.28
N GLY A 106 5.20 -6.09 0.28
CA GLY A 106 4.90 -5.85 -1.14
C GLY A 106 5.85 -4.88 -1.86
N TYR A 107 6.75 -4.19 -1.13
CA TYR A 107 7.69 -3.25 -1.76
C TYR A 107 8.62 -3.90 -2.79
N SER A 108 9.03 -5.15 -2.58
CA SER A 108 9.90 -5.88 -3.52
C SER A 108 9.19 -6.15 -4.85
N LEU A 109 7.92 -6.57 -4.79
CA LEU A 109 7.07 -6.76 -5.96
C LEU A 109 6.81 -5.42 -6.66
N PHE A 110 6.55 -4.36 -5.90
CA PHE A 110 6.38 -3.01 -6.44
C PHE A 110 7.60 -2.58 -7.28
N LEU A 111 8.81 -2.73 -6.72
CA LEU A 111 10.06 -2.41 -7.42
C LEU A 111 10.32 -3.30 -8.64
N GLU A 112 10.04 -4.60 -8.53
CA GLU A 112 10.16 -5.54 -9.64
C GLU A 112 9.26 -5.16 -10.81
N VAL A 113 7.99 -4.84 -10.52
CA VAL A 113 7.02 -4.46 -11.54
C VAL A 113 7.40 -3.11 -12.18
N ILE A 114 7.80 -2.11 -11.39
CA ILE A 114 8.30 -0.84 -11.95
C ILE A 114 9.46 -1.10 -12.93
N ARG A 115 10.45 -1.91 -12.53
CA ARG A 115 11.58 -2.26 -13.40
C ARG A 115 11.15 -2.99 -14.67
N SER A 116 10.19 -3.92 -14.56
CA SER A 116 9.63 -4.59 -15.73
C SER A 116 8.97 -3.61 -16.70
N PHE A 117 8.30 -2.56 -16.19
CA PHE A 117 7.68 -1.54 -17.03
C PHE A 117 8.72 -0.61 -17.68
N THR A 118 9.79 -0.25 -16.97
CA THR A 118 10.88 0.55 -17.54
C THR A 118 11.64 -0.22 -18.63
N ASP A 119 11.88 -1.51 -18.42
CA ASP A 119 12.66 -2.34 -19.34
C ASP A 119 11.88 -2.76 -20.61
N ALA A 120 10.57 -2.98 -20.48
CA ALA A 120 9.74 -3.44 -21.59
C ALA A 120 9.24 -2.31 -22.50
N SER A 121 9.27 -1.06 -22.06
CA SER A 121 8.64 0.06 -22.76
C SER A 121 9.58 0.75 -23.75
N TYR A 122 9.03 1.15 -24.89
CA TYR A 122 9.72 1.98 -25.89
C TYR A 122 9.75 3.47 -25.55
N PHE A 123 9.01 3.90 -24.51
CA PHE A 123 8.87 5.31 -24.13
C PHE A 123 10.17 5.92 -23.57
N GLY A 124 11.16 5.09 -23.22
CA GLY A 124 12.47 5.56 -22.77
C GLY A 124 12.46 6.09 -21.34
N TRP A 125 11.73 5.42 -20.43
CA TRP A 125 11.65 5.77 -19.02
C TRP A 125 13.04 5.86 -18.37
N GLU A 126 13.28 6.91 -17.60
CA GLU A 126 14.50 7.14 -16.85
C GLU A 126 14.21 7.01 -15.35
N LEU A 127 14.44 5.80 -14.82
CA LEU A 127 14.44 5.56 -13.39
C LEU A 127 15.75 6.09 -12.79
N GLN A 128 15.70 7.30 -12.22
CA GLN A 128 16.88 8.03 -11.75
C GLN A 128 17.43 7.46 -10.45
N GLU A 129 16.57 7.19 -9.47
CA GLU A 129 16.98 6.70 -8.17
C GLU A 129 15.93 5.78 -7.54
N VAL A 130 16.39 4.80 -6.77
CA VAL A 130 15.55 3.93 -5.94
C VAL A 130 16.05 4.01 -4.51
N LEU A 131 15.22 4.57 -3.62
CA LEU A 131 15.54 4.75 -2.20
C LEU A 131 14.61 3.88 -1.36
N THR A 132 15.18 2.98 -0.57
CA THR A 132 14.42 2.19 0.39
C THR A 132 14.79 2.61 1.81
N PHE A 133 13.78 2.99 2.60
CA PHE A 133 13.97 3.47 3.96
C PHE A 133 13.31 2.56 5.00
N GLU A 134 13.98 2.42 6.13
CA GLU A 134 13.39 1.88 7.34
C GLU A 134 12.75 3.05 8.11
N MET A 135 11.42 3.03 8.26
CA MET A 135 10.61 4.15 8.75
C MET A 135 10.57 4.26 10.28
N SER A 136 11.66 3.87 10.96
CA SER A 136 11.82 3.91 12.41
C SER A 136 12.41 5.25 12.88
N GLN A 137 11.74 5.89 13.86
CA GLN A 137 12.07 7.24 14.34
C GLN A 137 13.44 7.36 15.01
N GLU A 138 14.00 6.28 15.59
CA GLU A 138 15.14 6.41 16.51
C GLU A 138 16.52 6.46 15.84
N ARG A 139 16.67 6.05 14.58
CA ARG A 139 18.01 5.94 13.93
C ARG A 139 18.09 6.40 12.47
N SER A 140 16.95 6.60 11.80
CA SER A 140 16.88 6.77 10.34
C SER A 140 16.82 8.23 9.88
N SER A 141 16.39 9.16 10.75
CA SER A 141 15.98 10.52 10.35
C SER A 141 17.08 11.33 9.65
N SER A 142 18.30 11.38 10.19
CA SER A 142 19.40 12.17 9.61
C SER A 142 19.91 11.58 8.28
N ARG A 143 19.95 10.24 8.16
CA ARG A 143 20.34 9.56 6.93
C ARG A 143 19.27 9.75 5.85
N MET A 144 18.01 9.57 6.21
CA MET A 144 16.86 9.75 5.32
C MET A 144 16.83 11.18 4.80
N GLN A 145 16.89 12.19 5.67
CA GLN A 145 16.91 13.60 5.25
C GLN A 145 18.05 13.92 4.28
N ARG A 146 19.25 13.38 4.54
CA ARG A 146 20.40 13.59 3.65
C ARG A 146 20.17 12.98 2.27
N LEU A 147 19.60 11.77 2.20
CA LEU A 147 19.30 11.10 0.93
C LEU A 147 18.16 11.80 0.19
N LEU A 148 17.12 12.23 0.89
CA LEU A 148 16.02 13.01 0.30
C LEU A 148 16.54 14.31 -0.34
N ARG A 149 17.48 15.02 0.31
CA ARG A 149 18.08 16.24 -0.26
C ARG A 149 18.95 16.00 -1.50
N GLN A 150 19.32 14.76 -1.80
CA GLN A 150 20.12 14.40 -2.97
C GLN A 150 19.27 14.07 -4.20
N ILE A 151 17.94 13.95 -4.01
CA ILE A 151 17.00 13.65 -5.09
C ILE A 151 16.91 14.86 -6.03
N ASP A 152 17.20 14.62 -7.30
CA ASP A 152 17.09 15.61 -8.39
C ASP A 152 15.83 15.37 -9.27
N ALA A 153 15.05 14.33 -8.95
CA ALA A 153 13.82 13.98 -9.66
C ALA A 153 12.66 14.90 -9.26
N GLN A 154 11.91 15.40 -10.25
CA GLN A 154 10.66 16.13 -10.03
C GLN A 154 9.50 15.20 -9.68
N VAL A 155 9.46 14.01 -10.29
CA VAL A 155 8.40 13.02 -10.08
C VAL A 155 8.89 11.93 -9.15
N LEU A 156 8.14 11.72 -8.07
CA LEU A 156 8.45 10.82 -6.98
C LEU A 156 7.32 9.81 -6.81
N ILE A 157 7.61 8.55 -7.12
CA ILE A 157 6.67 7.45 -6.91
C ILE A 157 6.98 6.81 -5.56
N VAL A 158 6.00 6.74 -4.67
CA VAL A 158 6.20 6.24 -3.31
C VAL A 158 5.41 4.97 -3.05
N TYR A 159 6.02 4.01 -2.34
CA TYR A 159 5.34 2.84 -1.80
C TYR A 159 5.62 2.69 -0.30
N CYS A 160 4.62 2.95 0.53
CA CYS A 160 4.67 2.73 1.98
C CYS A 160 3.24 2.63 2.58
N SER A 161 3.15 2.27 3.86
CA SER A 161 1.89 2.37 4.61
C SER A 161 1.43 3.84 4.73
N ARG A 162 0.17 4.04 5.11
CA ARG A 162 -0.35 5.39 5.41
C ARG A 162 0.40 6.05 6.57
N GLU A 163 0.63 5.33 7.66
CA GLU A 163 1.36 5.83 8.83
C GLU A 163 2.82 6.17 8.49
N GLU A 164 3.46 5.32 7.67
CA GLU A 164 4.82 5.57 7.18
C GLU A 164 4.88 6.79 6.25
N ALA A 165 3.82 7.03 5.46
CA ALA A 165 3.73 8.17 4.58
C ALA A 165 3.75 9.49 5.35
N GLU A 166 3.01 9.57 6.45
CA GLU A 166 2.99 10.76 7.32
C GLU A 166 4.40 11.12 7.80
N PHE A 167 5.17 10.13 8.23
CA PHE A 167 6.57 10.33 8.62
C PHE A 167 7.46 10.72 7.43
N LEU A 168 7.32 10.05 6.29
CA LEU A 168 8.09 10.36 5.08
C LEU A 168 7.84 11.78 4.59
N PHE A 169 6.58 12.22 4.53
CA PHE A 169 6.21 13.55 4.06
C PHE A 169 6.69 14.64 5.03
N ALA A 170 6.69 14.40 6.34
CA ALA A 170 7.30 15.31 7.32
C ALA A 170 8.83 15.47 7.10
N MET A 171 9.52 14.40 6.71
CA MET A 171 10.95 14.45 6.36
C MET A 171 11.19 15.11 5.00
N ALA A 172 10.32 14.85 4.02
CA ALA A 172 10.35 15.45 2.69
C ALA A 172 10.14 16.96 2.74
N GLU A 173 9.24 17.44 3.62
CA GLU A 173 9.02 18.87 3.86
C GLU A 173 10.29 19.56 4.36
N GLN A 174 10.99 18.94 5.33
CA GLN A 174 12.27 19.44 5.84
C GLN A 174 13.43 19.35 4.82
N ALA A 175 13.27 18.50 3.81
CA ALA A 175 14.17 18.39 2.66
C ALA A 175 13.81 19.34 1.52
N GLY A 176 12.66 20.03 1.58
CA GLY A 176 12.19 20.95 0.54
C GLY A 176 11.51 20.27 -0.65
N LEU A 177 11.12 19.00 -0.53
CA LEU A 177 10.56 18.20 -1.62
C LEU A 177 9.03 18.27 -1.75
N VAL A 178 8.34 19.07 -0.93
CA VAL A 178 6.86 19.20 -0.94
C VAL A 178 6.40 20.49 -1.65
N GLY A 179 7.33 21.19 -2.30
CA GLY A 179 7.04 22.41 -3.04
C GLY A 179 6.34 22.16 -4.39
N PRO A 180 5.87 23.22 -5.08
CA PRO A 180 5.12 23.13 -6.33
C PRO A 180 5.92 22.56 -7.52
N GLY A 181 7.23 22.37 -7.38
CA GLY A 181 8.09 21.75 -8.40
C GLY A 181 8.16 20.22 -8.32
N TYR A 182 7.49 19.60 -7.35
CA TYR A 182 7.51 18.16 -7.13
C TYR A 182 6.12 17.57 -7.31
N VAL A 183 6.08 16.38 -7.93
CA VAL A 183 4.88 15.57 -8.08
C VAL A 183 5.07 14.27 -7.33
N TRP A 184 4.21 14.03 -6.35
CA TRP A 184 4.21 12.79 -5.56
C TRP A 184 3.06 11.89 -6.02
N ILE A 185 3.39 10.68 -6.44
CA ILE A 185 2.42 9.67 -6.86
C ILE A 185 2.49 8.51 -5.88
N VAL A 186 1.35 8.15 -5.29
CA VAL A 186 1.26 7.10 -4.29
C VAL A 186 0.13 6.14 -4.63
N PRO A 187 0.27 4.83 -4.33
CA PRO A 187 -0.79 3.86 -4.52
C PRO A 187 -1.92 4.05 -3.50
N SER A 188 -3.05 3.40 -3.75
CA SER A 188 -4.24 3.44 -2.88
C SER A 188 -3.95 3.11 -1.41
N LEU A 189 -3.02 2.18 -1.18
CA LEU A 189 -2.57 1.78 0.16
C LEU A 189 -2.05 2.95 1.00
N THR A 190 -1.26 3.82 0.39
CA THR A 190 -0.60 4.95 1.06
C THR A 190 -1.59 6.06 1.38
N VAL A 191 -2.65 6.20 0.58
CA VAL A 191 -3.76 7.15 0.82
C VAL A 191 -4.68 6.65 1.95
N GLY A 192 -4.97 5.35 1.98
CA GLY A 192 -5.96 4.76 2.89
C GLY A 192 -7.39 5.24 2.62
N ASN A 193 -8.22 5.34 3.66
CA ASN A 193 -9.62 5.76 3.49
C ASN A 193 -9.72 7.27 3.19
N MET A 194 -10.32 7.61 2.04
CA MET A 194 -10.57 8.98 1.56
C MET A 194 -11.87 9.61 2.10
N GLU A 195 -12.70 8.88 2.85
CA GLU A 195 -13.93 9.42 3.44
C GLU A 195 -13.66 10.47 4.53
N VAL A 196 -12.47 10.45 5.12
CA VAL A 196 -12.04 11.48 6.07
C VAL A 196 -11.16 12.48 5.32
N PRO A 197 -11.62 13.74 5.10
CA PRO A 197 -10.79 14.74 4.46
C PRO A 197 -9.51 14.99 5.30
N PRO A 198 -8.37 15.32 4.66
CA PRO A 198 -7.15 15.64 5.39
C PRO A 198 -7.42 16.81 6.34
N THR A 199 -7.04 16.63 7.61
CA THR A 199 -7.10 17.73 8.59
C THR A 199 -6.08 18.78 8.16
N SER A 200 -6.59 19.95 7.78
CA SER A 200 -5.80 21.13 7.39
C SER A 200 -4.93 21.66 8.52
#